data_AF-A0A0F5IQ95-F1
#
_entry.id   AF-A0A0F5IQ95-F1
#
_cell.length_a   1.000
_cell.length_b   1.000
_cell.length_c   1.000
_cell.angle_alpha   90.00
_cell.angle_beta   90.00
_cell.angle_gamma   90.00
#
_symmetry.space_group_name_H-M   'P 1'
#
loop_
_entity.id
_entity.type
_entity.pdbx_description
1 polymer ?
#
loop_
_entity_poly.entity_id
_entity_poly.type
_entity_poly.pdbx_seq_one_letter_code
_entity_poly.pdbx_strand_id
1 'polypeptide(L)'
;MSTIISNIKKTIFLFAAGCLATTVSAQQETGGRERSQYNNGQQQQRQRQEYREDYREEKKDTTKTSYLTVSGGVGSSSFRYKLNYQIEGFEEKGKRNAKLGYEIDLRYSYFFNRHWGFSTGVGISRYATTGKLTGDMSDDKYMKLGNMTDDDDFSGHPREFELRARLKNLEEKQTAFLLDIPLLAMYQTHFGEEEKWGMYAGLGVKLQIPVKAKYKVEGNTASELNVSGYYPHIPSDVGSPSEAPVPHHGFGTINDPGRELDWSGKNKLKLGVAGTAELGFLFTLGEDTDLLLGGYIDYGFTNMKKKKDQGLLTTPASYHPDGNMTVGKGIPYNGMMNSNVTDKVKVMSFGVKLGVRFKLN
;
A
#
# COMPACT_ATOMS: atom_id res chain seq x y z
N MET A 1 22.95 13.28 10.84
CA MET A 1 21.97 12.19 10.59
C MET A 1 22.44 11.30 9.43
N SER A 2 23.68 10.79 9.48
CA SER A 2 24.28 9.98 8.38
C SER A 2 24.97 8.69 8.87
N THR A 3 24.94 8.40 10.17
CA THR A 3 25.68 7.28 10.78
C THR A 3 24.80 6.05 11.05
N ILE A 4 23.47 6.19 10.99
CA ILE A 4 22.52 5.11 11.29
C ILE A 4 22.26 4.20 10.07
N ILE A 5 22.50 4.69 8.84
CA ILE A 5 22.22 3.95 7.60
C ILE A 5 23.38 2.99 7.22
N SER A 6 24.58 3.19 7.76
CA SER A 6 25.74 2.32 7.48
C SER A 6 25.68 0.98 8.24
N ASN A 7 25.15 0.98 9.47
CA ASN A 7 25.16 -0.21 10.32
C ASN A 7 24.13 -1.29 9.92
N ILE A 8 23.10 -0.94 9.15
CA ILE A 8 22.09 -1.92 8.69
C ILE A 8 22.61 -2.77 7.53
N LYS A 9 23.58 -2.28 6.75
CA LYS A 9 24.19 -3.07 5.66
C LYS A 9 25.18 -4.14 6.14
N LYS A 10 25.85 -3.93 7.29
CA LYS A 10 26.80 -4.93 7.84
C LYS A 10 26.10 -6.08 8.57
N THR A 11 24.99 -5.84 9.25
CA THR A 11 24.25 -6.89 9.96
C THR A 11 23.52 -7.86 9.02
N ILE A 12 23.11 -7.40 7.84
CA ILE A 12 22.44 -8.26 6.84
C ILE A 12 23.46 -9.17 6.10
N PHE A 13 24.75 -8.81 6.06
CA PHE A 13 25.77 -9.62 5.39
C PHE A 13 26.43 -10.69 6.28
N LEU A 14 26.25 -10.63 7.61
CA LEU A 14 26.76 -11.67 8.52
C LEU A 14 25.80 -12.85 8.73
N PHE A 15 24.53 -12.75 8.34
CA PHE A 15 23.57 -13.85 8.48
C PHE A 15 23.50 -14.80 7.27
N ALA A 16 24.24 -14.50 6.18
CA ALA A 16 24.22 -15.29 4.95
C ALA A 16 25.47 -16.15 4.71
N ALA A 17 26.44 -16.16 5.64
CA ALA A 17 27.70 -16.91 5.50
C ALA A 17 27.96 -17.95 6.60
N GLY A 18 26.96 -18.26 7.43
CA GLY A 18 27.13 -19.14 8.61
C GLY A 18 26.71 -20.60 8.44
N CYS A 19 26.16 -21.02 7.30
CA CYS A 19 25.52 -22.36 7.19
C CYS A 19 26.20 -23.37 6.24
N LEU A 20 27.43 -23.14 5.78
CA LEU A 20 28.14 -24.11 4.94
C LEU A 20 29.63 -24.18 5.29
N ALA A 21 29.98 -24.90 6.37
CA ALA A 21 31.31 -25.46 6.57
C ALA A 21 31.31 -26.50 7.71
N THR A 22 30.94 -27.75 7.40
CA THR A 22 31.40 -28.91 8.17
C THR A 22 32.20 -29.81 7.23
N THR A 23 33.46 -29.45 7.00
CA THR A 23 34.45 -30.38 6.47
C THR A 23 35.01 -31.19 7.63
N VAL A 24 34.70 -32.50 7.65
CA VAL A 24 35.34 -33.47 8.53
C VAL A 24 36.77 -33.69 8.03
N SER A 25 37.78 -33.20 8.77
CA SER A 25 39.17 -33.63 8.56
C SER A 25 39.45 -34.86 9.42
N ALA A 26 39.56 -36.02 8.77
CA ALA A 26 40.18 -37.19 9.38
C ALA A 26 41.69 -36.94 9.47
N GLN A 27 42.23 -36.85 10.68
CA GLN A 27 43.66 -36.97 10.90
C GLN A 27 43.92 -38.16 11.82
N GLN A 28 44.55 -39.15 11.21
CA GLN A 28 44.96 -40.43 11.76
C GLN A 28 46.27 -40.21 12.51
N GLU A 29 46.28 -40.44 13.82
CA GLU A 29 47.51 -40.66 14.57
C GLU A 29 47.38 -41.88 15.48
N THR A 30 48.41 -42.70 15.38
CA THR A 30 48.65 -44.01 15.96
C THR A 30 48.98 -43.94 17.46
N GLY A 31 48.47 -44.88 18.25
CA GLY A 31 49.09 -45.23 19.54
C GLY A 31 48.16 -45.92 20.53
N GLY A 32 48.57 -47.10 20.99
CA GLY A 32 48.14 -47.66 22.28
C GLY A 32 47.09 -48.76 22.23
N ARG A 33 47.55 -50.02 22.22
CA ARG A 33 46.78 -51.15 22.74
C ARG A 33 46.58 -50.94 24.25
N GLU A 34 45.34 -50.98 24.72
CA GLU A 34 44.83 -51.82 25.83
C GLU A 34 43.59 -51.21 26.52
N ARG A 35 42.62 -52.09 26.83
CA ARG A 35 41.44 -51.90 27.71
C ARG A 35 40.34 -50.91 27.30
N SER A 36 39.32 -51.40 26.59
CA SER A 36 37.92 -50.97 26.81
C SER A 36 36.90 -51.82 26.04
N GLN A 37 36.73 -53.08 26.42
CA GLN A 37 35.57 -53.87 25.97
C GLN A 37 34.27 -53.52 26.73
N TYR A 38 34.34 -52.71 27.80
CA TYR A 38 33.16 -52.31 28.60
C TYR A 38 32.52 -50.98 28.19
N ASN A 39 33.18 -50.14 27.37
CA ASN A 39 32.64 -48.85 26.92
C ASN A 39 31.94 -48.88 25.55
N ASN A 40 32.21 -49.91 24.73
CA ASN A 40 31.61 -50.05 23.39
C ASN A 40 30.10 -50.32 23.43
N GLY A 41 29.60 -51.02 24.45
CA GLY A 41 28.17 -51.33 24.59
C GLY A 41 27.31 -50.08 24.83
N GLN A 42 27.79 -49.14 25.66
CA GLN A 42 27.07 -47.89 25.93
C GLN A 42 27.14 -46.91 24.75
N GLN A 43 28.26 -46.85 24.03
CA GLN A 43 28.36 -46.05 22.80
C GLN A 43 27.49 -46.61 21.67
N GLN A 44 27.44 -47.94 21.49
CA GLN A 44 26.52 -48.55 20.52
C GLN A 44 25.05 -48.39 20.90
N GLN A 45 24.71 -48.40 22.19
CA GLN A 45 23.34 -48.14 22.63
C GLN A 45 22.94 -46.68 22.41
N ARG A 46 23.84 -45.71 22.67
CA ARG A 46 23.60 -44.29 22.35
C ARG A 46 23.49 -44.07 20.85
N GLN A 47 24.41 -44.61 20.05
CA GLN A 47 24.31 -44.52 18.59
C GLN A 47 23.05 -45.18 18.03
N ARG A 48 22.58 -46.29 18.62
CA ARG A 48 21.29 -46.91 18.24
C ARG A 48 20.09 -46.11 18.74
N GLN A 49 20.18 -45.43 19.88
CA GLN A 49 19.12 -44.54 20.36
C GLN A 49 19.05 -43.29 19.48
N GLU A 50 20.18 -42.64 19.20
CA GLU A 50 20.31 -41.53 18.24
C GLU A 50 19.81 -41.95 16.86
N TYR A 51 20.26 -43.09 16.30
CA TYR A 51 19.72 -43.58 15.02
C TYR A 51 18.22 -43.84 15.05
N ARG A 52 17.68 -44.30 16.19
CA ARG A 52 16.27 -44.65 16.33
C ARG A 52 15.41 -43.43 16.62
N GLU A 53 15.97 -42.38 17.21
CA GLU A 53 15.39 -41.03 17.33
C GLU A 53 15.43 -40.33 15.97
N ASP A 54 16.56 -40.31 15.28
CA ASP A 54 16.69 -39.81 13.90
C ASP A 54 15.71 -40.50 12.96
N TYR A 55 15.60 -41.84 13.00
CA TYR A 55 14.60 -42.58 12.21
C TYR A 55 13.15 -42.26 12.62
N ARG A 56 12.90 -41.93 13.89
CA ARG A 56 11.56 -41.54 14.39
C ARG A 56 11.22 -40.12 13.95
N GLU A 57 12.19 -39.22 13.96
CA GLU A 57 12.08 -37.87 13.44
C GLU A 57 11.88 -37.89 11.92
N GLU A 58 12.63 -38.71 11.18
CA GLU A 58 12.44 -38.94 9.73
C GLU A 58 11.03 -39.45 9.40
N LYS A 59 10.50 -40.41 10.19
CA LYS A 59 9.13 -40.89 10.01
C LYS A 59 8.06 -39.87 10.44
N LYS A 60 8.37 -38.95 11.36
CA LYS A 60 7.47 -37.84 11.72
C LYS A 60 7.48 -36.74 10.66
N ASP A 61 8.59 -36.54 9.95
CA ASP A 61 8.76 -35.45 8.99
C ASP A 61 7.90 -35.62 7.72
N THR A 62 7.43 -36.83 7.43
CA THR A 62 6.56 -37.14 6.27
C THR A 62 5.05 -36.90 6.50
N THR A 63 4.66 -36.36 7.66
CA THR A 63 3.24 -36.13 7.98
C THR A 63 2.70 -34.95 7.19
N LYS A 64 1.89 -35.24 6.16
CA LYS A 64 1.16 -34.22 5.39
C LYS A 64 -0.01 -33.71 6.22
N THR A 65 -0.19 -32.40 6.26
CA THR A 65 -1.30 -31.77 6.99
C THR A 65 -1.87 -30.60 6.20
N SER A 66 -3.18 -30.44 6.32
CA SER A 66 -3.91 -29.35 5.69
C SER A 66 -4.57 -28.51 6.78
N TYR A 67 -4.68 -27.21 6.54
CA TYR A 67 -5.28 -26.30 7.50
C TYR A 67 -6.15 -25.26 6.81
N LEU A 68 -7.23 -24.88 7.49
CA LEU A 68 -8.05 -23.72 7.15
C LEU A 68 -7.79 -22.62 8.18
N THR A 69 -7.35 -21.45 7.74
CA THR A 69 -7.07 -20.29 8.59
C THR A 69 -8.04 -19.17 8.29
N VAL A 70 -8.63 -18.62 9.35
CA VAL A 70 -9.36 -17.33 9.31
C VAL A 70 -8.50 -16.32 10.07
N SER A 71 -8.10 -15.23 9.42
CA SER A 71 -7.35 -14.16 10.08
C SER A 71 -7.89 -12.76 9.81
N GLY A 72 -7.61 -11.88 10.75
CA GLY A 72 -7.81 -10.45 10.66
C GLY A 72 -6.49 -9.72 10.93
N GLY A 73 -6.17 -8.75 10.08
CA GLY A 73 -5.00 -7.89 10.21
C GLY A 73 -5.40 -6.43 10.41
N VAL A 74 -4.62 -5.71 11.21
CA VAL A 74 -4.75 -4.26 11.39
C VAL A 74 -3.38 -3.60 11.32
N GLY A 75 -3.31 -2.43 10.69
CA GLY A 75 -2.03 -1.72 10.57
C GLY A 75 -2.11 -0.50 9.69
N SER A 76 -0.98 -0.17 9.08
CA SER A 76 -0.84 0.92 8.13
C SER A 76 -0.94 0.37 6.72
N SER A 77 -2.05 0.62 6.03
CA SER A 77 -2.27 0.19 4.63
C SER A 77 -2.52 1.41 3.77
N SER A 78 -1.54 1.76 2.93
CA SER A 78 -1.58 2.98 2.13
C SER A 78 -1.15 2.76 0.69
N PHE A 79 -1.56 3.68 -0.17
CA PHE A 79 -1.07 3.77 -1.52
C PHE A 79 0.23 4.56 -1.54
N ARG A 80 1.27 3.96 -2.10
CA ARG A 80 2.54 4.62 -2.35
C ARG A 80 2.55 5.22 -3.75
N TYR A 81 2.54 6.54 -3.80
CA TYR A 81 2.74 7.34 -5.00
C TYR A 81 3.52 8.62 -4.67
N LYS A 82 4.03 9.26 -5.72
CA LYS A 82 4.61 10.62 -5.67
C LYS A 82 3.57 11.60 -6.22
N LEU A 83 3.38 12.70 -5.52
CA LEU A 83 2.58 13.83 -5.99
C LEU A 83 3.54 14.84 -6.60
N ASN A 84 3.45 15.03 -7.91
CA ASN A 84 4.16 16.06 -8.64
C ASN A 84 3.12 16.99 -9.24
N TYR A 85 2.92 18.13 -8.60
CA TYR A 85 2.00 19.14 -9.08
C TYR A 85 2.78 20.10 -9.98
N GLN A 86 2.53 20.02 -11.28
CA GLN A 86 3.16 20.84 -12.30
C GLN A 86 2.08 21.68 -12.98
N ILE A 87 2.19 22.99 -12.85
CA ILE A 87 1.33 23.98 -13.48
C ILE A 87 2.20 25.08 -14.10
N GLU A 88 1.60 26.02 -14.82
CA GLU A 88 2.37 27.10 -15.43
C GLU A 88 3.10 27.91 -14.35
N GLY A 89 4.40 28.14 -14.52
CA GLY A 89 5.22 28.89 -13.56
C GLY A 89 5.49 28.21 -12.20
N PHE A 90 5.01 26.97 -11.97
CA PHE A 90 5.13 26.34 -10.65
C PHE A 90 5.22 24.80 -10.68
N GLU A 91 6.18 24.27 -9.92
CA GLU A 91 6.31 22.84 -9.65
C GLU A 91 6.46 22.58 -8.16
N GLU A 92 5.65 21.67 -7.63
CA GLU A 92 5.68 21.27 -6.22
C GLU A 92 5.62 19.74 -6.06
N LYS A 93 6.30 19.24 -5.03
CA LYS A 93 6.11 17.87 -4.53
C LYS A 93 5.13 17.86 -3.37
N GLY A 94 3.97 17.24 -3.59
CA GLY A 94 2.96 17.08 -2.55
C GLY A 94 3.37 16.10 -1.44
N LYS A 95 2.67 16.18 -0.31
CA LYS A 95 2.87 15.29 0.85
C LYS A 95 1.84 14.17 0.85
N ARG A 96 2.22 13.03 1.44
CA ARG A 96 1.35 11.86 1.56
C ARG A 96 1.43 11.25 2.95
N ASN A 97 0.28 11.04 3.56
CA ASN A 97 0.16 10.39 4.86
C ASN A 97 -0.56 9.04 4.75
N ALA A 98 0.04 8.01 5.33
CA ALA A 98 -0.60 6.72 5.49
C ALA A 98 -1.73 6.81 6.54
N LYS A 99 -2.74 5.98 6.39
CA LYS A 99 -3.86 5.87 7.33
C LYS A 99 -4.04 4.42 7.77
N LEU A 100 -4.84 4.23 8.80
CA LEU A 100 -5.22 2.90 9.30
C LEU A 100 -5.89 2.09 8.18
N GLY A 101 -5.40 0.86 8.00
CA GLY A 101 -5.98 -0.17 7.16
C GLY A 101 -6.22 -1.44 7.95
N TYR A 102 -7.02 -2.32 7.35
CA TYR A 102 -7.34 -3.63 7.90
C TYR A 102 -7.48 -4.63 6.77
N GLU A 103 -7.25 -5.90 7.08
CA GLU A 103 -7.49 -7.03 6.18
C GLU A 103 -8.22 -8.15 6.91
N ILE A 104 -9.04 -8.91 6.19
CA ILE A 104 -9.65 -10.15 6.66
C ILE A 104 -9.39 -11.18 5.58
N ASP A 105 -8.89 -12.35 5.95
CA ASP A 105 -8.51 -13.39 5.00
C ASP A 105 -8.93 -14.79 5.46
N LEU A 106 -9.32 -15.60 4.48
CA LEU A 106 -9.57 -17.04 4.60
C LEU A 106 -8.52 -17.76 3.75
N ARG A 107 -7.71 -18.61 4.38
CA ARG A 107 -6.60 -19.30 3.73
C ARG A 107 -6.67 -20.79 3.92
N TYR A 108 -6.34 -21.52 2.87
CA TYR A 108 -6.05 -22.94 2.89
C TYR A 108 -4.54 -23.13 2.80
N SER A 109 -3.97 -23.88 3.74
CA SER A 109 -2.55 -24.19 3.80
C SER A 109 -2.34 -25.68 3.72
N TYR A 110 -1.48 -26.14 2.82
CA TYR A 110 -1.09 -27.53 2.69
C TYR A 110 0.41 -27.68 2.97
N PHE A 111 0.73 -28.46 4.00
CA PHE A 111 2.08 -28.78 4.42
C PHE A 111 2.45 -30.18 3.92
N PHE A 112 3.47 -30.26 3.07
CA PHE A 112 3.92 -31.52 2.48
C PHE A 112 4.93 -32.25 3.36
N ASN A 113 5.52 -31.55 4.33
CA ASN A 113 6.24 -32.10 5.47
C ASN A 113 5.87 -31.27 6.72
N ARG A 114 6.43 -31.60 7.87
CA ARG A 114 6.07 -30.92 9.14
C ARG A 114 6.34 -29.42 9.14
N HIS A 115 7.28 -28.97 8.31
CA HIS A 115 7.83 -27.61 8.34
C HIS A 115 7.38 -26.75 7.17
N TRP A 116 7.28 -27.31 5.98
CA TRP A 116 7.13 -26.60 4.72
C TRP A 116 5.80 -26.89 4.07
N GLY A 117 5.19 -25.83 3.58
CA GLY A 117 3.93 -25.88 2.89
C GLY A 117 3.74 -24.72 1.95
N PHE A 118 2.58 -24.71 1.31
CA PHE A 118 2.09 -23.56 0.59
C PHE A 118 0.73 -23.15 1.14
N SER A 119 0.42 -21.86 1.04
CA SER A 119 -0.87 -21.32 1.42
C SER A 119 -1.44 -20.46 0.31
N THR A 120 -2.74 -20.60 0.08
CA THR A 120 -3.49 -19.73 -0.81
C THR A 120 -4.87 -19.45 -0.23
N GLY A 121 -5.58 -18.47 -0.74
CA GLY A 121 -6.86 -18.12 -0.19
C GLY A 121 -7.50 -16.90 -0.83
N VAL A 122 -8.41 -16.30 -0.09
CA VAL A 122 -9.09 -15.08 -0.49
C VAL A 122 -9.22 -14.16 0.71
N GLY A 123 -9.01 -12.87 0.51
CA GLY A 123 -9.17 -11.86 1.54
C GLY A 123 -9.70 -10.56 0.98
N ILE A 124 -10.11 -9.68 1.89
CA ILE A 124 -10.47 -8.30 1.58
C ILE A 124 -9.63 -7.37 2.44
N SER A 125 -9.00 -6.39 1.80
CA SER A 125 -8.19 -5.38 2.48
C SER A 125 -8.68 -3.97 2.19
N ARG A 126 -8.55 -3.10 3.18
CA ARG A 126 -8.85 -1.68 3.06
C ARG A 126 -7.56 -0.87 3.09
N TYR A 127 -7.28 -0.16 2.00
CA TYR A 127 -6.22 0.82 1.89
C TYR A 127 -6.77 2.23 2.03
N ALA A 128 -6.08 3.07 2.80
CA ALA A 128 -6.45 4.47 2.97
C ALA A 128 -5.21 5.38 2.95
N THR A 129 -5.33 6.52 2.29
CA THR A 129 -4.22 7.47 2.14
C THR A 129 -4.77 8.88 2.05
N THR A 130 -4.00 9.83 2.55
CA THR A 130 -4.30 11.25 2.39
C THR A 130 -3.18 11.92 1.61
N GLY A 131 -3.51 12.50 0.47
CA GLY A 131 -2.63 13.35 -0.33
C GLY A 131 -2.85 14.82 0.03
N LYS A 132 -1.77 15.60 0.10
CA LYS A 132 -1.81 17.05 0.33
C LYS A 132 -1.00 17.77 -0.74
N LEU A 133 -1.56 18.83 -1.29
CA LEU A 133 -0.90 19.79 -2.18
C LEU A 133 -0.87 21.15 -1.49
N THR A 134 0.29 21.81 -1.44
CA THR A 134 0.39 23.15 -0.83
C THR A 134 -0.16 24.18 -1.79
N GLY A 135 0.20 24.10 -3.07
CA GLY A 135 -0.24 25.02 -4.09
C GLY A 135 0.22 26.45 -3.86
N ASP A 136 -0.26 27.37 -4.70
CA ASP A 136 0.11 28.78 -4.68
C ASP A 136 -1.04 29.61 -5.29
N MET A 137 -1.21 30.85 -4.81
CA MET A 137 -2.23 31.80 -5.26
C MET A 137 -1.62 33.03 -5.94
N SER A 138 -0.39 32.95 -6.44
CA SER A 138 0.21 33.99 -7.27
C SER A 138 -0.45 34.01 -8.65
N ASP A 139 -0.64 35.19 -9.25
CA ASP A 139 -1.37 35.32 -10.51
C ASP A 139 -0.68 34.60 -11.68
N ASP A 140 0.65 34.52 -11.64
CA ASP A 140 1.51 33.88 -12.63
C ASP A 140 1.52 32.34 -12.54
N LYS A 141 0.94 31.77 -11.48
CA LYS A 141 0.94 30.32 -11.21
C LYS A 141 -0.46 29.76 -11.30
N TYR A 142 -0.79 29.15 -12.43
CA TYR A 142 -2.15 28.67 -12.68
C TYR A 142 -2.22 27.41 -13.54
N MET A 143 -3.34 26.71 -13.39
CA MET A 143 -3.76 25.63 -14.27
C MET A 143 -4.57 26.22 -15.43
N LYS A 144 -4.11 25.99 -16.66
CA LYS A 144 -4.93 26.23 -17.86
C LYS A 144 -5.98 25.13 -17.95
N LEU A 145 -7.24 25.49 -17.77
CA LEU A 145 -8.36 24.57 -17.93
C LEU A 145 -8.83 24.51 -19.37
N GLY A 146 -8.55 25.51 -20.21
CA GLY A 146 -8.88 25.52 -21.64
C GLY A 146 -9.60 26.81 -22.05
N ASN A 147 -9.82 26.96 -23.35
CA ASN A 147 -10.54 28.12 -23.88
C ASN A 147 -12.04 27.86 -23.80
N MET A 148 -12.77 28.86 -23.32
CA MET A 148 -14.22 28.88 -23.17
C MET A 148 -14.77 30.10 -23.88
N THR A 149 -16.05 30.06 -24.20
CA THR A 149 -16.78 31.21 -24.75
C THR A 149 -17.69 31.76 -23.68
N ASP A 150 -17.59 33.06 -23.45
CA ASP A 150 -18.47 33.83 -22.60
C ASP A 150 -19.62 34.35 -23.48
N ASP A 151 -20.77 33.69 -23.39
CA ASP A 151 -21.99 34.04 -24.13
C ASP A 151 -22.82 35.12 -23.41
N ASP A 152 -22.39 35.55 -22.20
CA ASP A 152 -23.12 36.49 -21.33
C ASP A 152 -22.71 37.96 -21.55
N ASP A 153 -21.99 38.26 -22.64
CA ASP A 153 -21.67 39.64 -23.00
C ASP A 153 -22.95 40.38 -23.41
N PHE A 154 -23.33 41.37 -22.59
CA PHE A 154 -24.46 42.30 -22.79
C PHE A 154 -24.47 42.97 -24.18
N SER A 155 -23.34 42.93 -24.92
CA SER A 155 -23.20 43.44 -26.29
C SER A 155 -23.59 42.45 -27.41
N GLY A 156 -23.95 41.20 -27.10
CA GLY A 156 -24.34 40.20 -28.10
C GLY A 156 -23.18 39.63 -28.92
N HIS A 157 -21.94 39.82 -28.44
CA HIS A 157 -20.72 39.30 -29.05
C HIS A 157 -20.03 38.32 -28.10
N PRO A 158 -20.10 37.00 -28.36
CA PRO A 158 -19.43 36.01 -27.53
C PRO A 158 -17.92 36.28 -27.50
N ARG A 159 -17.32 36.25 -26.30
CA ARG A 159 -15.88 36.45 -26.14
C ARG A 159 -15.19 35.16 -25.73
N GLU A 160 -14.10 34.84 -26.41
CA GLU A 160 -13.24 33.73 -25.99
C GLU A 160 -12.35 34.17 -24.81
N PHE A 161 -12.25 33.31 -23.81
CA PHE A 161 -11.35 33.48 -22.68
C PHE A 161 -10.68 32.16 -22.31
N GLU A 162 -9.48 32.23 -21.75
CA GLU A 162 -8.81 31.07 -21.17
C GLU A 162 -9.24 30.92 -19.71
N LEU A 163 -9.90 29.82 -19.38
CA LEU A 163 -10.31 29.50 -18.01
C LEU A 163 -9.09 29.02 -17.23
N ARG A 164 -8.80 29.70 -16.13
CA ARG A 164 -7.65 29.43 -15.26
C ARG A 164 -8.11 29.06 -13.86
N ALA A 165 -7.38 28.15 -13.23
CA ALA A 165 -7.66 27.76 -11.85
C ALA A 165 -6.37 27.70 -11.01
N ARG A 166 -6.50 28.06 -9.74
CA ARG A 166 -5.42 28.02 -8.75
C ARG A 166 -5.91 27.31 -7.50
N LEU A 167 -5.06 26.50 -6.90
CA LEU A 167 -5.39 25.68 -5.74
C LEU A 167 -4.36 25.93 -4.66
N LYS A 168 -4.82 25.96 -3.41
CA LYS A 168 -3.95 26.07 -2.23
C LYS A 168 -4.44 25.16 -1.12
N ASN A 169 -3.49 24.55 -0.41
CA ASN A 169 -3.65 23.64 0.72
C ASN A 169 -4.71 22.54 0.53
N LEU A 170 -4.78 21.96 -0.66
CA LEU A 170 -5.77 20.93 -0.99
C LEU A 170 -5.42 19.59 -0.31
N GLU A 171 -6.38 19.00 0.40
CA GLU A 171 -6.25 17.69 1.04
C GLU A 171 -7.27 16.71 0.48
N GLU A 172 -6.80 15.57 -0.04
CA GLU A 172 -7.66 14.51 -0.58
C GLU A 172 -7.46 13.21 0.18
N LYS A 173 -8.57 12.65 0.68
CA LYS A 173 -8.61 11.29 1.23
C LYS A 173 -9.00 10.29 0.15
N GLN A 174 -8.17 9.29 -0.03
CA GLN A 174 -8.41 8.15 -0.91
C GLN A 174 -8.64 6.90 -0.08
N THR A 175 -9.61 6.09 -0.47
CA THR A 175 -9.88 4.80 0.15
C THR A 175 -10.17 3.77 -0.92
N ALA A 176 -9.63 2.56 -0.77
CA ALA A 176 -9.99 1.43 -1.61
C ALA A 176 -10.16 0.15 -0.82
N PHE A 177 -11.06 -0.70 -1.32
CA PHE A 177 -11.21 -2.09 -0.95
C PHE A 177 -10.67 -2.96 -2.07
N LEU A 178 -9.71 -3.83 -1.75
CA LEU A 178 -9.09 -4.75 -2.68
C LEU A 178 -9.49 -6.18 -2.27
N LEU A 179 -9.85 -6.99 -3.25
CA LEU A 179 -9.93 -8.44 -3.10
C LEU A 179 -8.52 -9.00 -3.31
N ASP A 180 -8.03 -9.73 -2.34
CA ASP A 180 -6.68 -10.25 -2.30
C ASP A 180 -6.69 -11.77 -2.48
N ILE A 181 -5.84 -12.27 -3.37
CA ILE A 181 -5.60 -13.71 -3.56
C ILE A 181 -4.12 -13.96 -3.31
N PRO A 182 -3.73 -14.38 -2.09
CA PRO A 182 -2.35 -14.69 -1.76
C PRO A 182 -1.93 -16.07 -2.27
N LEU A 183 -0.65 -16.19 -2.57
CA LEU A 183 0.07 -17.45 -2.76
C LEU A 183 1.39 -17.34 -2.02
N LEU A 184 1.55 -18.13 -0.95
CA LEU A 184 2.65 -18.07 0.01
C LEU A 184 3.36 -19.42 0.07
N ALA A 185 4.69 -19.40 0.10
CA ALA A 185 5.48 -20.48 0.67
C ALA A 185 5.51 -20.29 2.19
N MET A 186 5.22 -21.35 2.93
CA MET A 186 5.08 -21.34 4.38
C MET A 186 6.16 -22.20 5.00
N TYR A 187 6.75 -21.69 6.08
CA TYR A 187 7.57 -22.44 7.02
C TYR A 187 6.89 -22.39 8.39
N GLN A 188 6.86 -23.50 9.10
CA GLN A 188 6.42 -23.58 10.48
C GLN A 188 7.35 -24.50 11.29
N THR A 189 7.44 -24.25 12.58
CA THR A 189 8.13 -25.13 13.52
C THR A 189 7.38 -25.08 14.85
N HIS A 190 7.33 -26.21 15.55
CA HIS A 190 6.73 -26.31 16.88
C HIS A 190 7.84 -26.60 17.89
N PHE A 191 7.73 -25.97 19.05
CA PHE A 191 8.71 -26.01 20.12
C PHE A 191 8.12 -26.63 21.37
N GLY A 192 8.99 -27.23 22.18
CA GLY A 192 8.65 -27.92 23.42
C GLY A 192 8.23 -29.37 23.21
N GLU A 193 8.37 -30.17 24.27
CA GLU A 193 8.06 -31.62 24.25
C GLU A 193 6.60 -31.90 23.91
N GLU A 194 5.69 -30.98 24.28
CA GLU A 194 4.26 -31.05 24.00
C GLU A 194 3.82 -30.26 22.76
N GLU A 195 4.75 -29.60 22.05
CA GLU A 195 4.48 -28.86 20.80
C GLU A 195 3.37 -27.78 20.91
N LYS A 196 3.18 -27.21 22.12
CA LYS A 196 2.11 -26.25 22.43
C LYS A 196 2.31 -24.84 21.87
N TRP A 197 3.52 -24.51 21.45
CA TRP A 197 3.84 -23.21 20.86
C TRP A 197 4.81 -23.40 19.70
N GLY A 198 4.81 -22.48 18.75
CA GLY A 198 5.59 -22.59 17.54
C GLY A 198 5.83 -21.24 16.89
N MET A 199 6.52 -21.26 15.76
CA MET A 199 6.71 -20.10 14.90
C MET A 199 6.31 -20.44 13.48
N TYR A 200 5.85 -19.42 12.76
CA TYR A 200 5.61 -19.50 11.33
C TYR A 200 6.24 -18.33 10.60
N ALA A 201 6.62 -18.58 9.35
CA ALA A 201 7.03 -17.58 8.39
C ALA A 201 6.35 -17.87 7.06
N GLY A 202 5.93 -16.83 6.36
CA GLY A 202 5.33 -16.92 5.04
C GLY A 202 5.97 -15.91 4.10
N LEU A 203 6.23 -16.30 2.87
CA LEU A 203 6.73 -15.41 1.82
C LEU A 203 6.07 -15.75 0.49
N GLY A 204 5.62 -14.73 -0.24
CA GLY A 204 5.04 -14.96 -1.55
C GLY A 204 4.48 -13.72 -2.22
N VAL A 205 3.43 -13.92 -3.00
CA VAL A 205 2.79 -12.87 -3.81
C VAL A 205 1.29 -12.81 -3.53
N LYS A 206 0.72 -11.63 -3.72
CA LYS A 206 -0.69 -11.32 -3.51
C LYS A 206 -1.21 -10.64 -4.76
N LEU A 207 -2.18 -11.26 -5.42
CA LEU A 207 -2.95 -10.65 -6.51
C LEU A 207 -4.01 -9.74 -5.89
N GLN A 208 -4.11 -8.50 -6.35
CA GLN A 208 -4.98 -7.49 -5.76
C GLN A 208 -5.93 -6.91 -6.79
N ILE A 209 -7.23 -7.13 -6.58
CA ILE A 209 -8.29 -6.72 -7.48
C ILE A 209 -9.08 -5.59 -6.84
N PRO A 210 -9.05 -4.36 -7.39
CA PRO A 210 -9.82 -3.25 -6.83
C PRO A 210 -11.33 -3.49 -6.98
N VAL A 211 -12.04 -3.66 -5.86
CA VAL A 211 -13.50 -3.83 -5.83
C VAL A 211 -14.18 -2.46 -5.79
N LYS A 212 -13.67 -1.57 -4.93
CA LYS A 212 -14.23 -0.23 -4.73
C LYS A 212 -13.12 0.72 -4.38
N ALA A 213 -12.94 1.79 -5.15
CA ALA A 213 -11.97 2.84 -4.84
C ALA A 213 -12.62 4.21 -5.02
N LYS A 214 -12.43 5.07 -4.02
CA LYS A 214 -13.05 6.39 -3.94
C LYS A 214 -12.04 7.44 -3.48
N TYR A 215 -12.32 8.69 -3.84
CA TYR A 215 -11.67 9.86 -3.26
C TYR A 215 -12.72 10.85 -2.76
N LYS A 216 -12.33 11.66 -1.79
CA LYS A 216 -13.06 12.83 -1.33
C LYS A 216 -12.06 13.90 -0.92
N VAL A 217 -12.26 15.13 -1.40
CA VAL A 217 -11.53 16.30 -0.91
C VAL A 217 -12.06 16.62 0.49
N GLU A 218 -11.15 16.71 1.46
CA GLU A 218 -11.50 17.00 2.85
C GLU A 218 -11.86 18.47 2.98
N GLY A 219 -12.86 18.76 3.82
CA GLY A 219 -13.24 20.14 4.12
C GLY A 219 -12.16 20.81 4.95
N ASN A 220 -11.62 21.93 4.49
CA ASN A 220 -10.58 22.69 5.18
C ASN A 220 -10.66 24.17 4.82
N THR A 221 -10.90 25.03 5.80
CA THR A 221 -10.99 26.48 5.62
C THR A 221 -9.67 27.14 5.17
N ALA A 222 -8.53 26.47 5.40
CA ALA A 222 -7.25 26.91 4.87
C ALA A 222 -7.00 26.49 3.41
N SER A 223 -7.88 25.65 2.84
CA SER A 223 -7.85 25.30 1.42
C SER A 223 -8.61 26.34 0.63
N GLU A 224 -8.04 26.76 -0.49
CA GLU A 224 -8.60 27.82 -1.33
C GLU A 224 -8.61 27.33 -2.79
N LEU A 225 -9.65 27.73 -3.52
CA LEU A 225 -9.75 27.62 -4.97
C LEU A 225 -9.99 29.01 -5.54
N ASN A 226 -9.15 29.44 -6.47
CA ASN A 226 -9.40 30.60 -7.29
C ASN A 226 -9.69 30.17 -8.73
N VAL A 227 -10.67 30.81 -9.35
CA VAL A 227 -11.00 30.66 -10.77
C VAL A 227 -10.99 32.03 -11.41
N SER A 228 -10.33 32.16 -12.55
CA SER A 228 -10.23 33.42 -13.28
C SER A 228 -10.33 33.21 -14.79
N GLY A 229 -10.65 34.29 -15.50
CA GLY A 229 -10.78 34.31 -16.95
C GLY A 229 -9.76 35.25 -17.57
N TYR A 230 -8.87 34.72 -18.42
CA TYR A 230 -7.95 35.55 -19.18
C TYR A 230 -8.51 35.84 -20.58
N TYR A 231 -8.76 37.12 -20.86
CA TYR A 231 -9.22 37.60 -22.16
C TYR A 231 -8.05 38.26 -22.90
N PRO A 232 -7.76 37.90 -24.16
CA PRO A 232 -6.61 38.44 -24.90
C PRO A 232 -6.55 39.98 -25.03
N HIS A 233 -7.69 40.64 -24.93
CA HIS A 233 -7.83 42.09 -25.06
C HIS A 233 -7.89 42.84 -23.72
N ILE A 234 -7.90 42.12 -22.60
CA ILE A 234 -7.90 42.70 -21.25
C ILE A 234 -6.51 42.48 -20.67
N PRO A 235 -5.81 43.54 -20.22
CA PRO A 235 -4.44 43.42 -19.72
C PRO A 235 -4.32 42.66 -18.39
N SER A 236 -5.43 42.47 -17.66
CA SER A 236 -5.49 41.74 -16.40
C SER A 236 -6.31 40.44 -16.50
N ASP A 237 -5.95 39.47 -15.66
CA ASP A 237 -6.66 38.19 -15.51
C ASP A 237 -7.86 38.39 -14.58
N VAL A 238 -9.06 38.33 -15.15
CA VAL A 238 -10.30 38.76 -14.49
C VAL A 238 -10.66 37.79 -13.35
N GLY A 239 -10.76 38.31 -12.13
CA GLY A 239 -11.02 37.52 -10.93
C GLY A 239 -9.83 36.69 -10.44
N SER A 240 -8.62 37.01 -10.90
CA SER A 240 -7.37 36.51 -10.31
C SER A 240 -7.21 36.97 -8.84
N PRO A 241 -6.33 36.33 -8.05
CA PRO A 241 -6.16 36.67 -6.63
C PRO A 241 -5.79 38.13 -6.33
N SER A 242 -5.11 38.84 -7.24
CA SER A 242 -4.78 40.26 -7.08
C SER A 242 -5.88 41.22 -7.57
N GLU A 243 -6.86 40.73 -8.31
CA GLU A 243 -7.93 41.52 -8.92
C GLU A 243 -9.24 41.38 -8.13
N ALA A 244 -10.17 42.30 -8.38
CA ALA A 244 -11.49 42.23 -7.77
C ALA A 244 -12.23 40.94 -8.24
N PRO A 245 -12.91 40.21 -7.33
CA PRO A 245 -13.68 39.04 -7.72
C PRO A 245 -14.83 39.47 -8.63
N VAL A 246 -15.23 38.57 -9.53
CA VAL A 246 -16.30 38.81 -10.50
C VAL A 246 -17.31 37.65 -10.39
N PRO A 247 -18.08 37.57 -9.28
CA PRO A 247 -18.86 36.38 -8.97
C PRO A 247 -20.00 36.12 -9.96
N HIS A 248 -20.48 37.14 -10.68
CA HIS A 248 -21.51 36.95 -11.71
C HIS A 248 -21.01 36.10 -12.88
N HIS A 249 -19.72 36.20 -13.24
CA HIS A 249 -19.01 35.28 -14.14
C HIS A 249 -18.34 34.12 -13.38
N GLY A 250 -18.74 33.92 -12.11
CA GLY A 250 -18.16 33.07 -11.07
C GLY A 250 -16.64 32.96 -11.09
N PHE A 251 -15.97 34.08 -11.34
CA PHE A 251 -14.56 34.26 -11.08
C PHE A 251 -14.34 34.83 -9.68
N GLY A 252 -13.22 34.46 -9.07
CA GLY A 252 -12.85 34.84 -7.72
C GLY A 252 -12.34 33.66 -6.92
N THR A 253 -12.28 33.84 -5.60
CA THR A 253 -11.70 32.86 -4.67
C THR A 253 -12.76 32.35 -3.69
N ILE A 254 -12.80 31.04 -3.50
CA ILE A 254 -13.56 30.39 -2.44
C ILE A 254 -12.63 29.70 -1.45
N ASN A 255 -13.04 29.73 -0.20
CA ASN A 255 -12.43 28.94 0.86
C ASN A 255 -13.18 27.60 0.98
N ASP A 256 -12.45 26.56 1.38
CA ASP A 256 -12.98 25.22 1.57
C ASP A 256 -13.71 24.64 0.33
N PRO A 257 -13.02 24.52 -0.82
CA PRO A 257 -13.62 23.94 -2.03
C PRO A 257 -14.11 22.49 -1.83
N GLY A 258 -13.53 21.75 -0.88
CA GLY A 258 -13.99 20.40 -0.53
C GLY A 258 -15.42 20.38 0.01
N ARG A 259 -15.81 21.40 0.78
CA ARG A 259 -17.17 21.57 1.30
C ARG A 259 -18.10 22.23 0.29
N GLU A 260 -17.67 23.33 -0.33
CA GLU A 260 -18.51 24.13 -1.22
C GLU A 260 -18.85 23.42 -2.54
N LEU A 261 -17.92 22.62 -3.07
CA LEU A 261 -18.07 21.94 -4.35
C LEU A 261 -18.35 20.43 -4.24
N ASP A 262 -18.29 19.86 -3.01
CA ASP A 262 -18.43 18.43 -2.68
C ASP A 262 -17.63 17.52 -3.64
N TRP A 263 -16.37 17.88 -3.89
CA TRP A 263 -15.50 17.12 -4.77
C TRP A 263 -15.22 15.72 -4.22
N SER A 264 -15.97 14.76 -4.77
CA SER A 264 -15.84 13.34 -4.45
C SER A 264 -16.07 12.50 -5.71
N GLY A 265 -15.51 11.29 -5.72
CA GLY A 265 -15.62 10.45 -6.90
C GLY A 265 -15.00 9.07 -6.74
N LYS A 266 -14.88 8.37 -7.87
CA LYS A 266 -14.32 7.01 -7.92
C LYS A 266 -12.89 7.05 -8.45
N ASN A 267 -11.98 6.37 -7.76
CA ASN A 267 -10.64 6.10 -8.28
C ASN A 267 -10.70 4.91 -9.24
N LYS A 268 -10.15 5.07 -10.44
CA LYS A 268 -10.06 4.00 -11.45
C LYS A 268 -8.72 3.31 -11.30
N LEU A 269 -8.71 2.26 -10.48
CA LEU A 269 -7.55 1.40 -10.30
C LEU A 269 -7.63 0.17 -11.23
N LYS A 270 -6.49 -0.30 -11.69
CA LYS A 270 -6.33 -1.60 -12.34
C LYS A 270 -5.77 -2.63 -11.37
N LEU A 271 -5.82 -3.89 -11.77
CA LEU A 271 -5.28 -5.01 -11.02
C LEU A 271 -3.81 -4.78 -10.63
N GLY A 272 -3.47 -5.21 -9.42
CA GLY A 272 -2.15 -5.10 -8.84
C GLY A 272 -1.57 -6.44 -8.44
N VAL A 273 -0.24 -6.49 -8.32
CA VAL A 273 0.52 -7.59 -7.73
C VAL A 273 1.45 -7.00 -6.66
N ALA A 274 1.41 -7.60 -5.48
CA ALA A 274 2.26 -7.26 -4.36
C ALA A 274 3.07 -8.47 -3.89
N GLY A 275 4.27 -8.25 -3.39
CA GLY A 275 4.98 -9.23 -2.57
C GLY A 275 4.43 -9.15 -1.16
N THR A 276 4.31 -10.29 -0.50
CA THR A 276 3.77 -10.38 0.86
C THR A 276 4.68 -11.28 1.70
N ALA A 277 4.93 -10.86 2.94
CA ALA A 277 5.68 -11.63 3.91
C ALA A 277 5.01 -11.55 5.28
N GLU A 278 5.03 -12.66 6.01
CA GLU A 278 4.48 -12.78 7.35
C GLU A 278 5.42 -13.56 8.27
N LEU A 279 5.41 -13.21 9.55
CA LEU A 279 6.18 -13.87 10.59
C LEU A 279 5.39 -13.81 11.89
N GLY A 280 5.31 -14.92 12.63
CA GLY A 280 4.65 -14.91 13.92
C GLY A 280 4.82 -16.18 14.72
N PHE A 281 4.00 -16.25 15.77
CA PHE A 281 3.90 -17.36 16.70
C PHE A 281 2.62 -18.15 16.46
N LEU A 282 2.73 -19.44 16.74
CA LEU A 282 1.64 -20.42 16.78
C LEU A 282 1.41 -20.80 18.24
N PHE A 283 0.14 -20.89 18.66
CA PHE A 283 -0.23 -21.40 19.97
C PHE A 283 -1.30 -22.48 19.79
N THR A 284 -1.01 -23.70 20.19
CA THR A 284 -1.93 -24.83 20.12
C THR A 284 -3.00 -24.66 21.20
N LEU A 285 -4.26 -24.51 20.80
CA LEU A 285 -5.39 -24.34 21.72
C LEU A 285 -6.10 -25.67 22.03
N GLY A 286 -6.04 -26.63 21.10
CA GLY A 286 -6.62 -27.96 21.21
C GLY A 286 -6.02 -28.91 20.18
N GLU A 287 -6.61 -30.10 19.99
CA GLU A 287 -6.03 -31.12 19.09
C GLU A 287 -6.01 -30.69 17.62
N ASP A 288 -7.01 -29.91 17.18
CA ASP A 288 -7.18 -29.50 15.78
C ASP A 288 -7.23 -27.97 15.60
N THR A 289 -6.83 -27.18 16.60
CA THR A 289 -6.96 -25.72 16.54
C THR A 289 -5.75 -24.99 17.09
N ASP A 290 -5.24 -24.04 16.29
CA ASP A 290 -4.12 -23.17 16.64
C ASP A 290 -4.50 -21.69 16.53
N LEU A 291 -3.92 -20.88 17.39
CA LEU A 291 -3.94 -19.43 17.32
C LEU A 291 -2.66 -18.92 16.64
N LEU A 292 -2.80 -17.99 15.70
CA LEU A 292 -1.71 -17.33 15.00
C LEU A 292 -1.64 -15.88 15.46
N LEU A 293 -0.47 -15.44 15.88
CA LEU A 293 -0.19 -14.03 16.18
C LEU A 293 1.11 -13.63 15.49
N GLY A 294 1.06 -12.65 14.58
CA GLY A 294 2.24 -12.26 13.83
C GLY A 294 2.19 -10.87 13.24
N GLY A 295 3.28 -10.48 12.59
CA GLY A 295 3.36 -9.30 11.74
C GLY A 295 3.28 -9.67 10.27
N TYR A 296 2.79 -8.74 9.45
CA TYR A 296 2.80 -8.87 8.00
C TYR A 296 3.31 -7.59 7.32
N ILE A 297 3.82 -7.74 6.11
CA ILE A 297 4.20 -6.65 5.23
C ILE A 297 3.83 -6.99 3.78
N ASP A 298 3.22 -6.03 3.09
CA ASP A 298 2.90 -6.09 1.68
C ASP A 298 3.60 -4.96 0.91
N TYR A 299 4.18 -5.29 -0.23
CA TYR A 299 4.88 -4.34 -1.10
C TYR A 299 4.40 -4.49 -2.54
N GLY A 300 3.71 -3.47 -3.06
CA GLY A 300 3.21 -3.45 -4.43
C GLY A 300 4.32 -3.34 -5.46
N PHE A 301 4.37 -4.28 -6.40
CA PHE A 301 5.32 -4.28 -7.52
C PHE A 301 4.78 -3.50 -8.73
N THR A 302 3.51 -3.71 -9.06
CA THR A 302 2.86 -3.16 -10.25
C THR A 302 2.24 -1.78 -10.01
N ASN A 303 2.18 -0.96 -11.06
CA ASN A 303 1.40 0.28 -11.04
C ASN A 303 -0.09 -0.05 -11.19
N MET A 304 -0.93 0.42 -10.27
CA MET A 304 -2.39 0.27 -10.27
C MET A 304 -3.13 1.46 -10.88
N LYS A 305 -2.43 2.51 -11.34
CA LYS A 305 -3.07 3.64 -12.04
C LYS A 305 -3.58 3.22 -13.42
N LYS A 306 -4.82 3.58 -13.76
CA LYS A 306 -5.47 3.22 -15.05
C LYS A 306 -5.36 4.31 -16.13
N LYS A 307 -5.59 5.58 -15.79
CA LYS A 307 -5.55 6.72 -16.73
C LYS A 307 -4.31 7.55 -16.49
N LYS A 308 -3.52 7.93 -17.49
CA LYS A 308 -2.29 8.71 -17.29
C LYS A 308 -2.46 10.22 -17.46
N ASP A 309 -3.34 10.65 -18.38
CA ASP A 309 -3.25 11.98 -18.98
C ASP A 309 -4.42 12.91 -18.61
N GLN A 310 -5.20 12.58 -17.59
CA GLN A 310 -6.32 13.42 -17.16
C GLN A 310 -5.79 14.53 -16.23
N GLY A 311 -6.15 15.80 -16.45
CA GLY A 311 -5.81 16.89 -15.52
C GLY A 311 -6.45 16.71 -14.15
N LEU A 312 -5.87 17.29 -13.10
CA LEU A 312 -6.46 17.28 -11.75
C LEU A 312 -7.84 17.96 -11.74
N LEU A 313 -7.90 19.13 -12.37
CA LEU A 313 -9.09 19.82 -12.83
C LEU A 313 -9.13 19.70 -14.36
N THR A 314 -10.33 19.66 -14.94
CA THR A 314 -10.53 19.62 -16.39
C THR A 314 -11.47 20.73 -16.83
N THR A 315 -11.42 21.07 -18.13
CA THR A 315 -12.38 21.98 -18.74
C THR A 315 -13.80 21.48 -18.49
N PRO A 316 -14.72 22.32 -17.98
CA PRO A 316 -16.14 22.02 -18.03
C PRO A 316 -16.65 22.08 -19.48
N ALA A 317 -17.75 21.41 -19.80
CA ALA A 317 -18.36 21.49 -21.14
C ALA A 317 -18.94 22.89 -21.43
N SER A 318 -19.36 23.58 -20.37
CA SER A 318 -19.87 24.94 -20.36
C SER A 318 -19.57 25.51 -18.97
N TYR A 319 -19.13 26.77 -18.89
CA TYR A 319 -18.88 27.44 -17.62
C TYR A 319 -19.90 28.56 -17.45
N HIS A 320 -20.67 28.49 -16.35
CA HIS A 320 -21.79 29.41 -16.04
C HIS A 320 -22.82 29.69 -17.14
N PRO A 321 -23.39 28.68 -17.83
CA PRO A 321 -24.45 28.92 -18.81
C PRO A 321 -25.81 29.29 -18.18
N ASP A 322 -26.05 29.00 -16.89
CA ASP A 322 -27.36 29.17 -16.25
C ASP A 322 -27.26 29.51 -14.75
N GLY A 323 -27.48 30.79 -14.40
CA GLY A 323 -28.00 31.28 -13.10
C GLY A 323 -27.23 30.97 -11.79
N ASN A 324 -26.23 30.10 -11.79
CA ASN A 324 -25.47 29.71 -10.61
C ASN A 324 -24.08 30.35 -10.61
N MET A 325 -24.01 31.50 -9.95
CA MET A 325 -22.83 32.37 -9.78
C MET A 325 -21.80 31.83 -8.77
N THR A 326 -21.87 30.56 -8.39
CA THR A 326 -20.91 29.99 -7.43
C THR A 326 -19.58 29.73 -8.13
N VAL A 327 -18.51 30.35 -7.62
CA VAL A 327 -17.15 30.20 -8.13
C VAL A 327 -16.73 28.73 -8.17
N GLY A 328 -16.15 28.31 -9.30
CA GLY A 328 -15.66 26.93 -9.51
C GLY A 328 -16.73 25.85 -9.64
N LYS A 329 -18.03 26.19 -9.56
CA LYS A 329 -19.10 25.22 -9.80
C LYS A 329 -19.06 24.75 -11.26
N GLY A 330 -19.21 23.44 -11.45
CA GLY A 330 -19.15 22.80 -12.77
C GLY A 330 -17.75 22.36 -13.20
N ILE A 331 -16.66 22.88 -12.59
CA ILE A 331 -15.30 22.43 -12.88
C ILE A 331 -15.11 21.00 -12.34
N PRO A 332 -14.88 19.99 -13.20
CA PRO A 332 -14.72 18.62 -12.74
C PRO A 332 -13.37 18.39 -12.08
N TYR A 333 -13.40 17.84 -10.87
CA TYR A 333 -12.22 17.38 -10.13
C TYR A 333 -12.07 15.86 -10.24
N ASN A 334 -10.94 15.40 -10.76
CA ASN A 334 -10.76 13.99 -11.16
C ASN A 334 -10.15 13.09 -10.08
N GLY A 335 -9.66 13.68 -8.99
CA GLY A 335 -8.94 12.96 -7.94
C GLY A 335 -7.45 12.79 -8.25
N MET A 336 -6.60 12.94 -7.23
CA MET A 336 -5.13 12.94 -7.39
C MET A 336 -4.60 11.63 -8.01
N MET A 337 -5.21 10.48 -7.73
CA MET A 337 -4.77 9.18 -8.26
C MET A 337 -5.14 8.96 -9.73
N ASN A 338 -6.20 9.61 -10.20
CA ASN A 338 -6.65 9.50 -11.58
C ASN A 338 -5.99 10.55 -12.48
N SER A 339 -5.38 11.59 -11.90
CA SER A 339 -4.84 12.71 -12.66
C SER A 339 -3.33 12.64 -12.89
N ASN A 340 -2.84 13.50 -13.77
CA ASN A 340 -1.44 13.66 -14.15
C ASN A 340 -0.51 14.01 -12.98
N VAL A 341 -1.04 14.51 -11.85
CA VAL A 341 -0.24 14.84 -10.65
C VAL A 341 0.38 13.60 -9.97
N THR A 342 -0.09 12.40 -10.31
CA THR A 342 0.42 11.13 -9.77
C THR A 342 0.94 10.23 -10.88
N ASP A 343 2.22 9.85 -10.92
CA ASP A 343 2.72 8.93 -11.97
C ASP A 343 2.34 7.45 -11.72
N LYS A 344 2.80 6.89 -10.60
CA LYS A 344 2.63 5.47 -10.26
C LYS A 344 1.95 5.32 -8.91
N VAL A 345 0.89 4.52 -8.89
CA VAL A 345 0.18 4.13 -7.67
C VAL A 345 0.51 2.68 -7.37
N LYS A 346 1.18 2.42 -6.25
CA LYS A 346 1.48 1.06 -5.75
C LYS A 346 0.89 0.91 -4.37
N VAL A 347 0.66 -0.31 -3.88
CA VAL A 347 0.27 -0.52 -2.48
C VAL A 347 1.49 -0.65 -1.56
N MET A 348 1.28 -0.37 -0.29
CA MET A 348 2.17 -0.75 0.80
C MET A 348 1.34 -0.98 2.07
N SER A 349 1.50 -2.13 2.70
CA SER A 349 0.85 -2.44 3.97
C SER A 349 1.86 -2.99 4.96
N PHE A 350 1.70 -2.70 6.25
CA PHE A 350 2.36 -3.43 7.31
C PHE A 350 1.51 -3.35 8.59
N GLY A 351 1.53 -4.41 9.39
CA GLY A 351 0.69 -4.47 10.58
C GLY A 351 0.83 -5.75 11.36
N VAL A 352 -0.11 -5.94 12.29
CA VAL A 352 -0.26 -7.15 13.10
C VAL A 352 -1.43 -7.95 12.55
N LYS A 353 -1.30 -9.27 12.62
CA LYS A 353 -2.29 -10.26 12.19
C LYS A 353 -2.57 -11.23 13.33
N LEU A 354 -3.86 -11.45 13.56
CA LEU A 354 -4.39 -12.48 14.46
C LEU A 354 -5.20 -13.46 13.63
N GLY A 355 -5.03 -14.76 13.85
CA GLY A 355 -5.79 -15.78 13.14
C GLY A 355 -6.08 -17.00 13.99
N VAL A 356 -7.11 -17.73 13.59
CA VAL A 356 -7.40 -19.07 14.10
C VAL A 356 -7.28 -20.04 12.94
N ARG A 357 -6.54 -21.11 13.16
CA ARG A 357 -6.28 -22.15 12.17
C ARG A 357 -6.83 -23.47 12.65
N PHE A 358 -7.57 -24.13 11.77
CA PHE A 358 -8.19 -25.43 12.00
C PHE A 358 -7.48 -26.47 11.16
N LYS A 359 -7.09 -27.57 11.77
CA LYS A 359 -6.55 -28.72 11.06
C LYS A 359 -7.67 -29.43 10.30
N LEU A 360 -7.40 -29.81 9.06
CA LEU A 360 -8.32 -30.56 8.21
C LEU A 360 -7.81 -32.00 8.12
N ASN A 361 -8.68 -32.96 8.48
CA ASN A 361 -8.40 -34.40 8.47
C ASN A 361 -8.54 -35.02 7.08
#